data_AF-A0A943B5S9-F1
#
_entry.id   AF-A0A943B5S9-F1
#
_cell.length_a   1.000
_cell.length_b   1.000
_cell.length_c   1.000
_cell.angle_alpha   90.00
_cell.angle_beta   90.00
_cell.angle_gamma   90.00
#
_symmetry.space_group_name_H-M   'P 1'
#
loop_
_entity.id
_entity.type
_entity.pdbx_description
1 polymer ?
#
loop_
_entity_poly.entity_id
_entity_poly.type
_entity_poly.pdbx_seq_one_letter_code
_entity_poly.pdbx_strand_id
1 'polypeptide(L)'
;MNPRRISTLKILLCLFLVYLSWGSCFISIKFGLESFPPFLLCGLRMSSAGLLLYGVTCLRGERARPTRADWTQVMILGLFMVFISSGCLSKGQESVPSGTAAMISGTVPLWMVMGGWLLLREPRPTRLQFTGLGLGTLGLLALGTQQGLSGVTSPWGLLLLVVSALGWVAGSFYSKRHAGETR
;
A
#
# COMPACT_ATOMS: atom_id res chain seq x y z
N MET A 1 18.68 -26.21 11.45
CA MET A 1 17.76 -25.12 11.86
C MET A 1 16.35 -25.66 11.89
N ASN A 2 15.79 -25.85 13.09
CA ASN A 2 14.47 -26.41 13.29
C ASN A 2 13.42 -25.32 12.97
N PRO A 3 12.50 -25.50 12.00
CA PRO A 3 11.48 -24.48 11.72
C PRO A 3 10.59 -24.36 12.95
N ARG A 4 10.77 -23.28 13.73
CA ARG A 4 9.91 -22.97 14.87
C ARG A 4 8.47 -22.95 14.35
N ARG A 5 7.62 -23.90 14.76
CA ARG A 5 6.17 -23.85 14.53
C ARG A 5 5.69 -22.52 15.11
N ILE A 6 5.46 -21.54 14.25
CA ILE A 6 4.84 -20.28 14.65
C ILE A 6 3.45 -20.64 15.14
N SER A 7 3.15 -20.37 16.41
CA SER A 7 1.84 -20.68 17.01
C SER A 7 0.74 -19.96 16.23
N THR A 8 -0.35 -20.66 15.90
CA THR A 8 -1.52 -20.10 15.22
C THR A 8 -2.02 -18.84 15.92
N LEU A 9 -1.97 -18.80 17.25
CA LEU A 9 -2.35 -17.62 18.04
C LEU A 9 -1.50 -16.39 17.70
N LYS A 10 -0.19 -16.57 17.51
CA LYS A 10 0.70 -15.47 17.11
C LYS A 10 0.37 -14.97 15.71
N ILE A 11 0.04 -15.87 14.78
CA ILE A 11 -0.36 -15.50 13.42
C ILE A 11 -1.67 -14.69 13.46
N LEU A 12 -2.66 -15.16 14.21
CA LEU A 12 -3.94 -14.47 14.38
C LEU A 12 -3.77 -13.08 15.02
N LEU A 13 -2.92 -12.97 16.05
CA LEU A 13 -2.63 -11.70 16.69
C LEU A 13 -1.94 -10.72 15.73
N CYS A 14 -0.96 -11.20 14.95
CA CYS A 14 -0.31 -10.37 13.93
C CYS A 14 -1.29 -9.89 12.86
N LEU A 15 -2.17 -10.77 12.37
CA LEU A 15 -3.20 -10.40 11.40
C LEU A 15 -4.17 -9.37 11.97
N PHE A 16 -4.62 -9.57 13.21
CA PHE A 16 -5.51 -8.62 13.89
C PHE A 16 -4.87 -7.23 14.01
N LEU A 17 -3.61 -7.15 14.45
CA LEU A 17 -2.88 -5.89 14.56
C LEU A 17 -2.69 -5.22 13.19
N VAL A 18 -2.36 -6.00 12.15
CA VAL A 18 -2.25 -5.48 10.79
C VAL A 18 -3.58 -4.92 10.33
N TYR A 19 -4.70 -5.62 10.54
CA TYR A 19 -6.01 -5.16 10.10
C TYR A 19 -6.48 -3.90 10.82
N LEU A 20 -6.27 -3.80 12.13
CA LEU A 20 -6.56 -2.56 12.86
C LEU A 20 -5.67 -1.42 12.38
N SER A 21 -4.36 -1.65 12.25
CA SER A 21 -3.41 -0.62 11.84
C SER A 21 -3.67 -0.12 10.41
N TRP A 22 -3.90 -1.02 9.45
CA TRP A 22 -4.20 -0.65 8.06
C TRP A 22 -5.61 -0.11 7.87
N GLY A 23 -6.62 -0.71 8.49
CA GLY A 23 -8.00 -0.27 8.37
C GLY A 23 -8.20 1.13 8.94
N SER A 24 -7.61 1.41 10.10
CA SER A 24 -7.70 2.72 10.74
C SER A 24 -7.03 3.84 9.93
N CYS A 25 -5.99 3.55 9.14
CA CYS A 25 -5.30 4.56 8.33
C CYS A 25 -6.23 5.31 7.36
N PHE A 26 -7.18 4.63 6.70
CA PHE A 26 -8.10 5.31 5.77
C PHE A 26 -9.01 6.32 6.47
N ILE A 27 -9.38 6.02 7.71
CA ILE A 27 -10.18 6.90 8.57
C ILE A 27 -9.32 8.06 9.06
N SER A 28 -8.12 7.76 9.59
CA SER A 28 -7.18 8.77 10.08
C SER A 28 -6.74 9.75 8.99
N ILE A 29 -6.52 9.30 7.75
CA ILE A 29 -6.21 10.19 6.63
C ILE A 29 -7.40 11.11 6.37
N LYS A 30 -8.64 10.58 6.34
CA LYS A 30 -9.84 11.40 6.13
C LYS A 30 -9.99 12.50 7.17
N PHE A 31 -9.78 12.18 8.46
CA PHE A 31 -9.74 13.19 9.52
C PHE A 31 -8.56 14.16 9.38
N GLY A 32 -7.37 13.67 9.03
CA GLY A 32 -6.19 14.52 8.83
C GLY A 32 -6.38 15.54 7.70
N LEU A 33 -7.16 15.20 6.67
CA LEU A 33 -7.49 16.09 5.55
C LEU A 33 -8.37 17.28 5.96
N GLU A 34 -9.02 17.24 7.12
CA GLU A 34 -9.75 18.40 7.66
C GLU A 34 -8.79 19.51 8.10
N SER A 35 -7.56 19.16 8.48
CA SER A 35 -6.56 20.09 9.01
C SER A 35 -5.39 20.35 8.05
N PHE A 36 -5.04 19.40 7.18
CA PHE A 36 -3.86 19.47 6.33
C PHE A 36 -4.16 19.15 4.86
N PRO A 37 -3.51 19.84 3.91
CA PRO A 37 -3.53 19.44 2.51
C PRO A 37 -3.02 18.01 2.30
N PRO A 38 -3.54 17.26 1.32
CA PRO A 38 -3.30 15.81 1.15
C PRO A 38 -1.83 15.45 0.97
N PHE A 39 -1.13 16.20 0.13
CA PHE A 39 0.29 15.95 -0.13
C PHE A 39 1.17 16.30 1.07
N LEU A 40 0.80 17.34 1.84
CA LEU A 40 1.52 17.71 3.05
C LEU A 40 1.31 16.67 4.15
N LEU A 41 0.07 16.21 4.36
CA LEU A 41 -0.26 15.15 5.31
C LEU A 41 0.54 13.88 5.02
N CYS A 42 0.54 13.42 3.77
CA CYS A 42 1.31 12.24 3.37
C CYS A 42 2.81 12.44 3.45
N GLY A 43 3.31 13.61 3.04
CA GLY A 43 4.73 13.96 3.15
C GLY A 43 5.19 13.90 4.60
N LEU A 44 4.49 14.60 5.51
CA LEU A 44 4.79 14.58 6.95
C LEU A 44 4.73 13.17 7.53
N ARG A 45 3.71 12.37 7.18
CA ARG A 45 3.55 10.99 7.65
C ARG A 45 4.72 10.09 7.23
N MET A 46 5.15 10.20 5.97
CA MET A 46 6.22 9.35 5.43
C MET A 46 7.62 9.86 5.82
N SER A 47 7.83 11.17 5.86
CA SER A 47 9.08 11.77 6.34
C SER A 47 9.29 11.50 7.82
N SER A 48 8.25 11.60 8.66
CA SER A 48 8.35 11.27 10.08
C SER A 48 8.68 9.79 10.29
N ALA A 49 8.01 8.87 9.60
CA ALA A 49 8.34 7.44 9.65
C ALA A 49 9.78 7.16 9.18
N GLY A 50 10.21 7.78 8.07
CA GLY A 50 11.57 7.64 7.55
C GLY A 50 12.64 8.17 8.51
N LEU A 51 12.42 9.34 9.11
CA LEU A 51 13.32 9.94 10.10
C LEU A 51 13.40 9.10 11.37
N LEU A 52 12.28 8.56 11.85
CA LEU A 52 12.26 7.67 13.00
C LEU A 52 13.05 6.38 12.73
N LEU A 53 12.83 5.74 11.57
CA LEU A 53 13.56 4.54 11.18
C LEU A 53 15.06 4.83 11.02
N TYR A 54 15.42 5.95 10.40
CA TYR A 54 16.81 6.39 10.27
C TYR A 54 17.45 6.69 11.64
N GLY A 55 16.68 7.27 12.57
CA GLY A 55 17.12 7.47 13.95
C GLY A 55 17.41 6.14 14.64
N VAL A 56 16.53 5.15 14.49
CA VAL A 56 16.73 3.80 15.07
C VAL A 56 17.98 3.12 14.51
N THR A 57 18.26 3.22 13.21
CA THR A 57 19.49 2.63 12.64
C THR A 57 20.74 3.34 13.14
N CYS A 58 20.68 4.66 13.31
CA CYS A 58 21.76 5.43 13.93
C CYS A 58 22.01 4.99 15.38
N LEU A 59 20.96 4.79 16.16
CA LEU A 59 21.06 4.34 17.57
C LEU A 59 21.60 2.91 17.70
N ARG A 60 21.37 2.06 16.70
CA ARG A 60 21.89 0.68 16.67
C ARG A 60 23.36 0.59 16.20
N GLY A 61 23.95 1.70 15.76
CA GLY A 61 25.30 1.70 15.19
C GLY A 61 25.38 1.05 13.80
N GLU A 62 24.24 0.70 13.19
CA GLU A 62 24.13 0.09 11.85
C GLU A 62 24.23 1.16 10.73
N ARG A 63 25.11 2.14 10.94
CA ARG A 63 25.17 3.37 10.14
C ARG A 63 25.93 3.12 8.84
N ALA A 64 25.29 2.49 7.87
CA ALA A 64 25.79 2.46 6.50
C ALA A 64 25.67 3.86 5.87
N ARG A 65 26.76 4.39 5.31
CA ARG A 65 26.70 5.64 4.52
C ARG A 65 25.97 5.34 3.21
N PRO A 66 24.83 5.98 2.91
CA PRO A 66 24.09 5.69 1.70
C PRO A 66 24.94 5.99 0.47
N THR A 67 25.01 5.03 -0.44
CA THR A 67 25.65 5.18 -1.74
C THR A 67 24.75 5.99 -2.68
N ARG A 68 25.30 6.45 -3.82
CA ARG A 68 24.47 7.11 -4.86
C ARG A 68 23.38 6.19 -5.42
N ALA A 69 23.63 4.88 -5.45
CA ALA A 69 22.65 3.88 -5.85
C ALA A 69 21.47 3.85 -4.87
N ASP A 70 21.76 3.86 -3.56
CA ASP A 70 20.74 3.86 -2.51
C ASP A 70 19.85 5.10 -2.61
N TRP A 71 20.43 6.28 -2.82
CA TRP A 71 19.67 7.52 -3.03
C TRP A 71 18.75 7.43 -4.24
N THR A 72 19.23 6.84 -5.34
CA THR A 72 18.42 6.66 -6.55
C THR A 72 17.25 5.71 -6.29
N GLN A 73 17.49 4.59 -5.61
CA GLN A 73 16.46 3.63 -5.24
C GLN A 73 15.43 4.25 -4.28
N VAL A 74 15.88 4.99 -3.27
CA VAL A 74 15.00 5.70 -2.32
C VAL A 74 14.16 6.75 -3.03
N MET A 75 14.71 7.48 -4.00
CA MET A 75 13.95 8.45 -4.79
C MET A 75 12.88 7.78 -5.65
N ILE A 76 13.20 6.67 -6.32
CA ILE A 76 12.24 5.92 -7.13
C ILE A 76 11.14 5.33 -6.25
N LEU A 77 11.50 4.70 -5.13
CA LEU A 77 10.53 4.18 -4.17
C LEU A 77 9.68 5.29 -3.56
N GLY A 78 10.28 6.43 -3.21
CA GLY A 78 9.56 7.61 -2.74
C GLY A 78 8.55 8.11 -3.76
N LEU A 79 8.93 8.18 -5.04
CA LEU A 79 8.00 8.57 -6.11
C LEU A 79 6.80 7.61 -6.18
N PHE A 80 7.02 6.30 -6.26
CA PHE A 80 5.94 5.34 -6.43
C PHE A 80 5.10 5.10 -5.17
N MET A 81 5.75 4.93 -4.02
CA MET A 81 5.09 4.57 -2.75
C MET A 81 4.57 5.78 -1.97
N VAL A 82 5.32 6.88 -1.97
CA VAL A 82 4.95 8.07 -1.18
C VAL A 82 4.14 9.02 -2.04
N PHE A 83 4.68 9.47 -3.17
CA PHE A 83 4.03 10.50 -3.97
C PHE A 83 2.82 9.95 -4.73
N ILE A 84 3.01 8.92 -5.56
CA ILE A 84 1.93 8.35 -6.37
C ILE A 84 0.96 7.59 -5.47
N SER A 85 1.42 6.59 -4.71
CA SER A 85 0.49 5.79 -3.91
C SER A 85 -0.13 6.56 -2.75
N SER A 86 0.66 6.97 -1.76
CA SER A 86 0.09 7.65 -0.59
C SER A 86 -0.50 9.04 -0.94
N GLY A 87 0.12 9.79 -1.84
CA GLY A 87 -0.36 11.11 -2.26
C GLY A 87 -1.67 11.06 -3.04
N CYS A 88 -1.77 10.20 -4.07
CA CYS A 88 -3.04 10.05 -4.81
C CYS A 88 -4.13 9.42 -3.93
N LEU A 89 -3.79 8.54 -2.98
CA LEU A 89 -4.75 8.03 -2.00
C LEU A 89 -5.38 9.17 -1.20
N SER A 90 -4.55 10.03 -0.61
CA SER A 90 -5.03 11.15 0.21
C SER A 90 -5.80 12.17 -0.62
N LYS A 91 -5.34 12.47 -1.83
CA LYS A 91 -6.04 13.38 -2.74
C LYS A 91 -7.39 12.82 -3.19
N GLY A 92 -7.46 11.52 -3.49
CA GLY A 92 -8.70 10.83 -3.81
C GLY A 92 -9.70 10.90 -2.66
N GLN A 93 -9.21 10.71 -1.42
CA GLN A 93 -10.04 10.76 -0.21
C GLN A 93 -10.61 12.15 0.13
N GLU A 94 -10.22 13.24 -0.53
CA GLU A 94 -10.96 14.51 -0.41
C GLU A 94 -12.39 14.37 -0.96
N SER A 95 -12.53 13.69 -2.09
CA SER A 95 -13.78 13.58 -2.86
C SER A 95 -14.44 12.19 -2.79
N VAL A 96 -13.80 11.24 -2.11
CA VAL A 96 -14.26 9.85 -1.98
C VAL A 96 -14.32 9.45 -0.51
N PRO A 97 -15.36 8.72 -0.06
CA PRO A 97 -15.43 8.17 1.29
C PRO A 97 -14.29 7.19 1.60
N SER A 98 -13.88 7.11 2.87
CA SER A 98 -12.81 6.21 3.32
C SER A 98 -13.14 4.72 3.09
N GLY A 99 -14.42 4.34 3.17
CA GLY A 99 -14.89 2.98 2.86
C GLY A 99 -14.60 2.60 1.41
N THR A 100 -14.97 3.45 0.44
CA THR A 100 -14.69 3.23 -0.98
C THR A 100 -13.18 3.22 -1.27
N ALA A 101 -12.41 4.10 -0.63
CA ALA A 101 -10.95 4.12 -0.77
C ALA A 101 -10.30 2.83 -0.25
N ALA A 102 -10.77 2.29 0.88
CA ALA A 102 -10.32 1.02 1.43
C ALA A 102 -10.65 -0.15 0.48
N MET A 103 -11.85 -0.13 -0.13
CA MET A 103 -12.24 -1.14 -1.11
C MET A 103 -11.38 -1.15 -2.36
N ILE A 104 -11.11 0.02 -2.95
CA ILE A 104 -10.23 0.13 -4.13
C ILE A 104 -8.82 -0.34 -3.77
N SER A 105 -8.32 0.04 -2.59
CA SER A 105 -7.03 -0.46 -2.10
C SER A 105 -7.04 -1.98 -1.88
N GLY A 106 -8.19 -2.56 -1.52
CA GLY A 106 -8.40 -4.01 -1.45
C GLY A 106 -8.22 -4.73 -2.79
N THR A 107 -8.22 -4.02 -3.92
CA THR A 107 -7.92 -4.59 -5.24
C THR A 107 -6.42 -4.68 -5.54
N VAL A 108 -5.52 -4.15 -4.70
CA VAL A 108 -4.06 -4.24 -4.90
C VAL A 108 -3.56 -5.67 -5.20
N PRO A 109 -4.02 -6.74 -4.52
CA PRO A 109 -3.63 -8.11 -4.86
C PRO A 109 -3.99 -8.53 -6.29
N LEU A 110 -5.10 -8.04 -6.84
CA LEU A 110 -5.49 -8.25 -8.24
C LEU A 110 -4.41 -7.69 -9.17
N TRP A 111 -4.05 -6.42 -8.96
CA TRP A 111 -3.04 -5.73 -9.75
C TRP A 111 -1.65 -6.36 -9.59
N MET A 112 -1.30 -6.84 -8.40
CA MET A 112 -0.06 -7.58 -8.17
C MET A 112 0.00 -8.89 -8.97
N VAL A 113 -1.05 -9.70 -8.92
CA VAL A 113 -1.07 -11.00 -9.63
C VAL A 113 -1.07 -10.79 -11.14
N MET A 114 -1.91 -9.86 -11.64
CA MET A 114 -1.96 -9.55 -13.07
C MET A 114 -0.65 -8.92 -13.57
N GLY A 115 -0.10 -7.97 -12.83
CA GLY A 115 1.15 -7.30 -13.17
C GLY A 115 2.35 -8.24 -13.13
N GLY A 116 2.43 -9.12 -12.13
CA GLY A 116 3.48 -10.14 -12.03
C GLY A 116 3.46 -11.07 -13.23
N TRP A 117 2.28 -11.56 -13.59
CA TRP A 117 2.11 -12.45 -14.74
C TRP A 117 2.38 -11.76 -16.08
N LEU A 118 1.80 -10.57 -16.33
CA LEU A 118 1.83 -9.90 -17.63
C LEU A 118 3.12 -9.10 -17.86
N LEU A 119 3.62 -8.39 -16.86
CA LEU A 119 4.74 -7.45 -16.99
C LEU A 119 6.08 -8.07 -16.57
N LEU A 120 6.08 -8.88 -15.51
CA LEU A 120 7.30 -9.48 -14.96
C LEU A 120 7.56 -10.90 -15.47
N ARG A 121 6.68 -11.44 -16.34
CA ARG A 121 6.75 -12.81 -16.86
C ARG A 121 6.84 -13.86 -15.74
N GLU A 122 6.25 -13.58 -14.58
CA GLU A 122 6.11 -14.57 -13.52
C GLU A 122 5.20 -15.72 -13.99
N PRO A 123 5.30 -16.92 -13.38
CA PRO A 123 4.48 -18.06 -13.75
C PRO A 123 2.99 -17.74 -13.76
N ARG A 124 2.26 -18.36 -14.69
CA ARG A 124 0.81 -18.22 -14.79
C ARG A 124 0.16 -18.49 -13.43
N PRO A 125 -0.74 -17.61 -12.95
CA PRO A 125 -1.44 -17.84 -11.70
C PRO A 125 -2.20 -19.17 -11.74
N THR A 126 -2.14 -19.92 -10.65
CA THR A 126 -2.85 -21.19 -10.51
C THR A 126 -4.36 -20.97 -10.58
N ARG A 127 -5.11 -22.03 -10.90
CA ARG A 127 -6.59 -21.97 -10.90
C ARG A 127 -7.14 -21.55 -9.53
N LEU A 128 -6.47 -21.93 -8.44
CA LEU A 128 -6.84 -21.52 -7.08
C LEU A 128 -6.62 -20.02 -6.85
N GLN A 129 -5.51 -19.45 -7.34
CA GLN A 129 -5.27 -18.01 -7.26
C GLN A 129 -6.29 -17.22 -8.09
N PHE A 130 -6.62 -17.67 -9.30
CA PHE A 130 -7.64 -17.03 -10.13
C PHE A 130 -9.02 -17.06 -9.48
N THR A 131 -9.44 -18.21 -8.94
CA THR A 131 -10.75 -18.34 -8.28
C THR A 131 -10.81 -17.54 -6.98
N GLY A 132 -9.78 -17.59 -6.14
CA GLY A 132 -9.69 -16.77 -4.93
C GLY A 132 -9.71 -15.27 -5.25
N LEU A 133 -9.03 -14.86 -6.31
CA LEU A 133 -9.02 -13.47 -6.77
C LEU A 133 -10.38 -13.02 -7.33
N GLY A 134 -11.04 -13.87 -8.11
CA GLY A 134 -12.40 -13.64 -8.59
C GLY A 134 -13.40 -13.51 -7.45
N LEU A 135 -13.37 -14.44 -6.49
CA LEU A 135 -14.23 -14.39 -5.29
C LEU A 135 -13.96 -13.15 -4.43
N GLY A 136 -12.69 -12.79 -4.21
CA GLY A 136 -12.32 -11.59 -3.46
C GLY A 136 -12.81 -10.31 -4.16
N THR A 137 -12.69 -10.25 -5.49
CA THR A 137 -13.18 -9.12 -6.29
C THR A 137 -14.71 -9.03 -6.24
N LEU A 138 -15.42 -10.16 -6.33
CA LEU A 138 -16.87 -10.20 -6.18
C LEU A 138 -17.31 -9.75 -4.77
N GLY A 139 -16.60 -10.17 -3.73
CA GLY A 139 -16.84 -9.72 -2.37
C GLY A 139 -16.68 -8.20 -2.22
N LEU A 140 -15.64 -7.62 -2.83
CA LEU A 140 -15.46 -6.16 -2.89
C LEU A 140 -16.61 -5.48 -3.64
N LEU A 141 -17.02 -5.99 -4.81
CA LEU A 141 -18.15 -5.43 -5.56
C LEU A 141 -19.46 -5.47 -4.76
N ALA A 142 -19.72 -6.57 -4.06
CA ALA A 142 -20.90 -6.72 -3.19
C ALA A 142 -20.88 -5.73 -2.01
N LEU A 143 -19.71 -5.48 -1.40
CA LEU A 143 -19.58 -4.44 -0.38
C LEU A 143 -19.85 -3.04 -0.94
N GLY A 144 -19.48 -2.80 -2.21
CA GLY A 144 -19.67 -1.51 -2.88
C GLY A 144 -21.12 -1.20 -3.20
N THR A 145 -21.88 -2.21 -3.62
CA THR A 145 -23.32 -2.04 -3.87
C THR A 145 -24.09 -1.79 -2.57
N GLN A 146 -23.66 -2.36 -1.44
CA GLN A 146 -24.26 -2.12 -0.12
C GLN A 146 -23.94 -0.76 0.49
N GLN A 147 -22.74 -0.21 0.23
CA GLN A 147 -22.39 1.14 0.69
C GLN A 147 -23.19 2.24 -0.01
N GLY A 148 -23.98 1.87 -1.03
CA GLY A 148 -24.71 2.81 -1.87
C GLY A 148 -23.76 3.58 -2.77
N LEU A 149 -24.00 3.55 -4.07
CA LEU A 149 -23.47 4.56 -5.01
C LEU A 149 -24.02 5.97 -4.72
N SER A 150 -24.56 6.21 -3.52
CA SER A 150 -25.30 7.38 -3.06
C SER A 150 -24.39 8.53 -2.58
N GLY A 151 -23.11 8.27 -2.32
CA GLY A 151 -22.12 9.33 -2.28
C GLY A 151 -21.72 9.68 -3.70
N VAL A 152 -22.08 10.87 -4.19
CA VAL A 152 -21.62 11.41 -5.49
C VAL A 152 -20.09 11.30 -5.51
N THR A 153 -19.57 10.22 -6.09
CA THR A 153 -18.16 9.91 -6.04
C THR A 153 -17.53 10.56 -7.25
N SER A 154 -16.66 11.54 -7.03
CA SER A 154 -15.99 12.21 -8.14
C SER A 154 -15.23 11.16 -8.98
N PRO A 155 -15.47 11.06 -10.31
CA PRO A 155 -14.73 10.16 -11.18
C PRO A 155 -13.22 10.38 -11.09
N TRP A 156 -12.82 11.64 -10.85
CA TRP A 156 -11.44 12.02 -10.62
C TRP A 156 -10.87 11.41 -9.34
N GLY A 157 -11.62 11.42 -8.24
CA GLY A 157 -11.23 10.79 -6.99
C GLY A 157 -11.06 9.28 -7.13
N LEU A 158 -11.97 8.62 -7.84
CA LEU A 158 -11.85 7.18 -8.15
C LEU A 158 -10.60 6.88 -8.98
N LEU A 159 -10.34 7.68 -10.02
CA LEU A 159 -9.13 7.54 -10.84
C LEU A 159 -7.86 7.67 -10.00
N LEU A 160 -7.80 8.65 -9.10
CA LEU A 160 -6.66 8.84 -8.20
C LEU A 160 -6.45 7.64 -7.26
N LEU A 161 -7.52 6.99 -6.79
CA LEU A 161 -7.43 5.79 -5.96
C LEU A 161 -6.91 4.59 -6.74
N VAL A 162 -7.30 4.44 -8.01
CA VAL A 162 -6.75 3.41 -8.90
C VAL A 162 -5.27 3.68 -9.21
N VAL A 163 -4.91 4.92 -9.54
CA VAL A 163 -3.52 5.33 -9.74
C VAL A 163 -2.68 5.09 -8.49
N SER A 164 -3.25 5.34 -7.31
CA SER A 164 -2.59 5.04 -6.03
C SER A 164 -2.27 3.55 -5.88
N ALA A 165 -3.24 2.67 -6.16
CA ALA A 165 -3.06 1.23 -6.09
C ALA A 165 -1.99 0.74 -7.10
N LEU A 166 -2.00 1.26 -8.32
CA LEU A 166 -1.00 0.95 -9.33
C LEU A 166 0.39 1.44 -8.96
N GLY A 167 0.49 2.63 -8.35
CA GLY A 167 1.75 3.17 -7.82
C GLY A 167 2.36 2.26 -6.74
N TRP A 168 1.52 1.73 -5.85
CA TRP A 168 1.94 0.74 -4.85
C TRP A 168 2.46 -0.55 -5.51
N VAL A 169 1.77 -1.03 -6.54
CA VAL A 169 2.18 -2.25 -7.26
C VAL A 169 3.53 -2.04 -7.95
N ALA A 170 3.68 -0.94 -8.68
CA ALA A 170 4.91 -0.58 -9.37
C ALA A 170 6.08 -0.43 -8.40
N GLY A 171 5.90 0.30 -7.29
CA GLY A 171 6.94 0.46 -6.27
C GLY A 171 7.31 -0.87 -5.59
N SER A 172 6.34 -1.78 -5.38
CA SER A 172 6.61 -3.10 -4.79
C SER A 172 7.42 -3.99 -5.73
N PHE A 173 7.10 -3.97 -7.02
CA PHE A 173 7.87 -4.69 -8.04
C PHE A 173 9.29 -4.14 -8.16
N TYR A 174 9.44 -2.81 -8.14
CA TYR A 174 10.75 -2.18 -8.14
C TYR A 174 11.56 -2.58 -6.89
N SER A 175 10.95 -2.51 -5.71
CA SER A 175 11.57 -2.92 -4.44
C SER A 175 11.99 -4.39 -4.48
N LYS A 176 11.10 -5.31 -4.90
CA LYS A 176 11.37 -6.75 -4.97
C LYS A 176 12.58 -7.07 -5.85
N ARG A 177 12.76 -6.35 -6.97
CA ARG A 177 13.86 -6.56 -7.90
C ARG A 177 15.22 -6.08 -7.35
N HIS A 178 15.24 -5.04 -6.53
CA HIS A 178 16.47 -4.39 -6.05
C HIS A 178 16.76 -4.61 -4.55
N ALA A 179 15.89 -5.33 -3.82
CA ALA A 179 16.06 -5.65 -2.41
C ALA A 179 17.32 -6.49 -2.09
N GLY A 180 17.98 -7.07 -3.10
CA GLY A 180 19.23 -7.82 -2.95
C GLY A 180 20.51 -7.01 -3.22
N GLU A 181 20.40 -5.77 -3.72
CA GLU A 181 21.55 -4.96 -4.18
C GLU A 181 22.03 -3.95 -3.12
N THR A 182 21.25 -3.72 -2.07
CA THR A 182 21.60 -2.84 -0.95
C THR A 182 22.31 -3.65 0.14
N ARG A 183 23.65 -3.66 0.11
CA ARG A 183 24.53 -4.16 1.17
C ARG A 183 25.55 -3.11 1.57
#